data_AF-A0A955PXQ2-F1
#
_entry.id   AF-A0A955PXQ2-F1
#
_cell.length_a   1.000
_cell.length_b   1.000
_cell.length_c   1.000
_cell.angle_alpha   90.00
_cell.angle_beta   90.00
_cell.angle_gamma   90.00
#
_symmetry.space_group_name_H-M   'P 1'
#
loop_
_entity.id
_entity.type
_entity.pdbx_description
1 polymer ?
#
loop_
_entity_poly.entity_id
_entity_poly.type
_entity_poly.pdbx_seq_one_letter_code
_entity_poly.pdbx_strand_id
1 'polypeptide(L)'
;NFRELRDYLEKKGHVFKTRSDTEVIVHLYEEQGEACFGSLRGMFALAIWDRPNRSVILARDRVGKKPLYYSFDGAQLAFGSEMKALLAIPGIN
;
A
#
# COMPACT_ATOMS: atom_id res chain seq x y z
N ASN A 1 7.05 -5.89 10.90
CA ASN A 1 7.87 -7.13 10.81
C ASN A 1 8.65 -7.20 9.48
N PHE A 2 9.13 -6.07 8.93
CA PHE A 2 9.71 -6.05 7.58
C PHE A 2 11.00 -6.85 7.42
N ARG A 3 11.83 -6.95 8.46
CA ARG A 3 13.08 -7.75 8.40
C ARG A 3 12.79 -9.23 8.17
N GLU A 4 11.88 -9.81 8.95
CA GLU A 4 11.45 -11.21 8.81
C GLU A 4 10.86 -11.50 7.42
N LEU A 5 10.02 -10.59 6.92
CA LEU A 5 9.42 -10.71 5.59
C LEU A 5 10.45 -10.58 4.48
N ARG A 6 11.44 -9.69 4.64
CA ARG A 6 12.56 -9.58 3.70
C ARG A 6 13.35 -10.87 3.62
N ASP A 7 13.73 -11.45 4.76
CA ASP A 7 14.48 -12.71 4.80
C ASP A 7 13.67 -13.86 4.14
N TYR A 8 12.35 -13.88 4.34
CA TYR A 8 11.46 -14.82 3.66
C TYR A 8 11.45 -14.62 2.14
N LEU A 9 11.36 -13.38 1.66
CA LEU A 9 11.31 -13.05 0.23
C LEU A 9 12.67 -13.26 -0.46
N GLU A 10 13.78 -12.95 0.20
CA GLU A 10 15.13 -13.24 -0.31
C GLU A 10 15.32 -14.76 -0.50
N LYS A 11 14.82 -15.59 0.43
CA LYS A 11 14.81 -17.05 0.28
C LYS A 11 13.90 -17.55 -0.86
N LYS A 12 12.89 -16.77 -1.24
CA LYS A 12 12.02 -17.02 -2.40
C LYS A 12 12.63 -16.54 -3.72
N GLY A 13 13.79 -15.90 -3.69
CA GLY A 13 14.51 -15.43 -4.88
C GLY A 13 14.23 -13.97 -5.26
N HIS A 14 13.52 -13.21 -4.42
CA HIS A 14 13.35 -11.78 -4.65
C HIS A 14 14.68 -11.04 -4.45
N VAL A 15 14.99 -10.13 -5.38
CA VAL A 15 16.20 -9.31 -5.33
C VAL A 15 15.81 -7.87 -5.01
N PHE A 16 16.17 -7.44 -3.80
CA PHE A 16 15.91 -6.08 -3.33
C PHE A 16 16.96 -5.10 -3.84
N LYS A 17 16.51 -3.92 -4.27
CA LYS A 17 17.35 -2.81 -4.74
C LYS A 17 17.58 -1.76 -3.65
N THR A 18 16.71 -1.71 -2.65
CA THR A 18 16.74 -0.74 -1.56
C THR A 18 16.73 -1.44 -0.20
N ARG A 19 16.86 -0.64 0.86
CA ARG A 19 16.68 -1.06 2.25
C ARG A 19 15.35 -0.57 2.84
N SER A 20 14.46 -0.03 2.01
CA SER A 20 13.17 0.49 2.44
C SER A 20 12.23 -0.66 2.80
N ASP A 21 11.45 -0.45 3.86
CA ASP A 21 10.30 -1.26 4.22
C ASP A 21 9.22 -1.29 3.13
N THR A 22 9.09 -0.22 2.35
CA THR A 22 8.11 -0.10 1.26
C THR A 22 8.38 -1.14 0.16
N GLU A 23 9.66 -1.39 -0.16
CA GLU A 23 10.02 -2.40 -1.17
C GLU A 23 9.67 -3.82 -0.73
N VAL A 24 9.72 -4.10 0.59
CA VAL A 24 9.25 -5.38 1.14
C VAL A 24 7.78 -5.60 0.86
N ILE A 25 6.96 -4.55 0.93
CA ILE A 25 5.52 -4.66 0.62
C ILE A 25 5.30 -4.95 -0.86
N VAL A 26 6.05 -4.30 -1.76
CA VAL A 26 5.95 -4.53 -3.21
C VAL A 26 6.25 -5.99 -3.53
N HIS A 27 7.39 -6.53 -3.05
CA HIS A 27 7.74 -7.92 -3.27
C HIS A 27 6.80 -8.91 -2.58
N LEU A 28 6.27 -8.56 -1.40
CA LEU A 28 5.28 -9.42 -0.74
C LEU A 28 3.96 -9.48 -1.51
N TYR A 29 3.54 -8.35 -2.10
CA TYR A 29 2.37 -8.30 -2.99
C TYR A 29 2.63 -9.08 -4.28
N GLU A 30 3.83 -9.03 -4.85
CA GLU A 30 4.20 -9.87 -6.01
C GLU A 30 4.11 -11.38 -5.70
N GLU A 31 4.54 -11.81 -4.51
CA GLU A 31 4.52 -13.23 -4.10
C GLU A 31 3.12 -13.73 -3.68
N GLN A 32 2.31 -12.88 -3.03
CA GLN A 32 1.08 -13.31 -2.34
C GLN A 32 -0.20 -12.59 -2.79
N GLY A 33 -0.11 -11.62 -3.68
CA GLY A 33 -1.23 -10.73 -4.03
C GLY A 33 -1.81 -10.04 -2.80
N GLU A 34 -3.12 -9.80 -2.80
CA GLU A 34 -3.83 -9.14 -1.69
C GLU A 34 -3.74 -9.90 -0.35
N ALA A 35 -3.46 -11.21 -0.37
CA ALA A 35 -3.28 -11.98 0.87
C ALA A 35 -2.08 -11.48 1.69
N CYS A 36 -1.13 -10.74 1.07
CA CYS A 36 0.02 -10.17 1.74
C CYS A 36 -0.35 -9.29 2.95
N PHE A 37 -1.48 -8.58 2.89
CA PHE A 37 -1.87 -7.62 3.93
C PHE A 37 -2.14 -8.29 5.29
N GLY A 38 -2.55 -9.55 5.30
CA GLY A 38 -2.72 -10.34 6.53
C GLY A 38 -1.39 -10.63 7.25
N SER A 39 -0.27 -10.60 6.53
CA SER A 39 1.07 -10.88 7.06
C SER A 39 1.81 -9.62 7.56
N LEU A 40 1.28 -8.42 7.27
CA LEU A 40 1.90 -7.16 7.66
C LEU A 40 1.61 -6.82 9.13
N ARG A 41 2.67 -6.64 9.92
CA ARG A 41 2.61 -6.20 11.32
C ARG A 41 3.30 -4.86 11.49
N GLY A 42 2.52 -3.84 11.82
CA GLY A 42 3.01 -2.48 12.04
C GLY A 42 1.97 -1.43 11.66
N MET A 43 2.42 -0.19 11.54
CA MET A 43 1.62 0.94 11.09
C MET A 43 1.95 1.25 9.63
N PHE A 44 0.93 1.38 8.78
CA PHE A 44 1.10 1.64 7.35
C PHE A 44 -0.16 2.26 6.75
N ALA A 45 0.04 3.07 5.74
CA ALA A 45 -0.97 3.54 4.80
C ALA A 45 -0.27 3.57 3.45
N LEU A 46 -0.79 2.85 2.47
CA LEU A 46 -0.12 2.64 1.18
C LEU A 46 -1.09 2.57 0.02
N ALA A 47 -0.57 2.85 -1.16
CA ALA A 47 -1.25 2.70 -2.43
C ALA A 47 -0.37 1.85 -3.37
N ILE A 48 -0.91 0.76 -3.91
CA ILE A 48 -0.25 -0.08 -4.91
C ILE A 48 -1.00 0.10 -6.22
N TRP A 49 -0.26 0.46 -7.28
CA TRP A 49 -0.79 0.44 -8.65
C TRP A 49 -0.38 -0.86 -9.33
N ASP A 50 -1.35 -1.76 -9.45
CA ASP A 50 -1.20 -3.01 -10.17
C ASP A 50 -1.44 -2.76 -11.67
N ARG A 51 -0.33 -2.57 -12.41
CA ARG A 51 -0.37 -2.27 -13.85
C ARG A 51 -1.02 -3.38 -14.68
N PRO A 52 -0.69 -4.67 -14.50
CA PRO A 52 -1.36 -5.76 -15.21
C PRO A 52 -2.88 -5.74 -15.05
N ASN A 53 -3.37 -5.53 -13.82
CA ASN A 53 -4.80 -5.56 -13.53
C ASN A 53 -5.49 -4.20 -13.68
N ARG A 54 -4.73 -3.13 -13.96
CA ARG A 54 -5.20 -1.74 -14.02
C ARG A 54 -6.01 -1.35 -12.77
N SER A 55 -5.55 -1.78 -11.61
CA SER A 55 -6.23 -1.56 -10.33
C SER A 55 -5.32 -0.86 -9.32
N VAL A 56 -5.94 -0.01 -8.49
CA VAL A 56 -5.29 0.58 -7.32
C VAL A 56 -5.77 -0.16 -6.08
N ILE A 57 -4.84 -0.60 -5.24
CA ILE A 57 -5.13 -1.07 -3.89
C ILE A 57 -4.73 0.02 -2.90
N LEU A 58 -5.70 0.48 -2.11
CA LEU A 58 -5.47 1.34 -0.95
C LEU A 58 -5.56 0.49 0.31
N ALA A 59 -4.48 0.39 1.08
CA ALA A 59 -4.44 -0.42 2.29
C ALA A 59 -3.94 0.38 3.49
N ARG A 60 -4.53 0.11 4.66
CA ARG A 60 -4.21 0.75 5.93
C ARG A 60 -3.99 -0.31 7.01
N ASP A 61 -3.16 0.00 8.00
CA ASP A 61 -2.95 -0.87 9.14
C ASP A 61 -4.24 -1.10 9.94
N ARG A 62 -4.28 -2.24 10.65
CA ARG A 62 -5.49 -2.76 11.32
C ARG A 62 -6.12 -1.80 12.34
N VAL A 63 -5.30 -0.96 12.98
CA VAL A 63 -5.78 0.03 13.97
C VAL A 63 -6.02 1.39 13.32
N GLY A 64 -5.56 1.58 12.08
CA GLY A 64 -5.62 2.85 11.39
C GLY A 64 -4.66 3.89 11.97
N LYS A 65 -3.47 3.50 12.42
CA LYS A 65 -2.51 4.44 13.00
C LYS A 65 -2.00 5.46 11.97
N LYS A 66 -1.79 5.07 10.72
CA LYS A 66 -1.43 6.00 9.64
C LYS A 66 -2.68 6.48 8.90
N PRO A 67 -2.91 7.80 8.74
CA PRO A 67 -4.09 8.30 8.05
C PRO A 67 -4.05 7.98 6.56
N LEU A 68 -5.22 7.61 6.03
CA LEU A 68 -5.48 7.42 4.61
C LEU A 68 -6.93 7.84 4.36
N TYR A 69 -7.09 8.94 3.64
CA TYR A 69 -8.38 9.47 3.22
C TYR A 69 -8.54 9.19 1.73
N TYR A 70 -9.76 8.87 1.29
CA TYR A 70 -10.07 8.71 -0.12
C TYR A 70 -11.47 9.26 -0.44
N SER A 71 -11.66 9.66 -1.69
CA SER A 71 -12.94 9.97 -2.31
C SER A 71 -13.01 9.24 -3.65
N PHE A 72 -14.17 8.64 -3.96
CA PHE A 72 -14.41 7.94 -5.20
C PHE A 72 -15.84 8.18 -5.67
N ASP A 73 -16.01 8.74 -6.87
CA ASP A 73 -17.31 9.06 -7.46
C ASP A 73 -17.74 8.06 -8.56
N GLY A 74 -16.97 7.00 -8.77
CA GLY A 74 -17.17 6.02 -9.84
C GLY A 74 -16.30 6.27 -11.09
N ALA A 75 -15.77 7.49 -11.25
CA ALA A 75 -14.91 7.87 -12.39
C ALA A 75 -13.51 8.33 -11.95
N GLN A 76 -13.42 9.03 -10.82
CA GLN A 76 -12.21 9.58 -10.25
C GLN A 76 -12.00 9.04 -8.84
N LEU A 77 -10.79 8.52 -8.59
CA LEU A 77 -10.30 8.18 -7.25
C LEU A 77 -9.27 9.22 -6.82
N ALA A 78 -9.53 9.90 -5.70
CA ALA A 78 -8.57 10.77 -5.03
C ALA A 78 -8.24 10.20 -3.65
N PHE A 79 -6.98 10.25 -3.25
CA PHE A 79 -6.56 9.76 -1.94
C PHE A 79 -5.34 10.53 -1.41
N GLY A 80 -5.13 10.49 -0.10
CA GLY A 80 -4.04 11.21 0.56
C GLY A 80 -3.95 10.92 2.05
N SER A 81 -2.82 11.28 2.65
CA SER A 81 -2.58 11.13 4.09
C SER A 81 -3.27 12.20 4.93
N GLU A 82 -3.81 13.26 4.33
CA GLU A 82 -4.47 14.35 5.03
C GLU A 82 -5.73 14.79 4.28
N MET A 83 -6.83 15.01 5.02
CA MET A 83 -8.11 15.41 4.45
C MET A 83 -8.00 16.71 3.61
N LYS A 84 -7.19 17.67 4.07
CA LYS A 84 -6.98 18.96 3.37
C LYS A 84 -6.44 18.79 1.94
N ALA A 85 -5.70 17.71 1.67
CA ALA A 85 -5.19 17.45 0.32
C ALA A 85 -6.31 17.06 -0.65
N LEU A 86 -7.34 16.35 -0.16
CA LEU A 86 -8.51 16.00 -0.96
C LEU A 86 -9.41 17.22 -1.18
N LEU A 87 -9.64 18.01 -0.12
CA LEU A 87 -10.47 19.22 -0.20
C LEU A 87 -9.87 20.32 -1.12
N ALA A 88 -8.59 20.22 -1.47
CA ALA A 88 -7.97 21.11 -2.45
C ALA A 88 -8.31 20.75 -3.91
N ILE A 89 -8.89 19.57 -4.17
CA ILE A 89 -9.28 19.11 -5.50
C ILE A 89 -10.69 19.64 -5.80
N PRO A 90 -10.90 20.45 -6.86
CA PRO A 90 -12.22 20.95 -7.22
C PRO A 90 -13.22 19.81 -7.44
N GLY A 91 -14.39 19.93 -6.82
CA GLY A 91 -15.47 18.94 -6.95
C GLY A 91 -15.49 17.84 -5.88
N ILE A 92 -14.50 17.79 -4.98
CA ILE A 92 -14.52 16.90 -3.81
C ILE A 92 -15.16 17.64 -2.63
N ASN A 93 -16.21 17.06 -2.04
CA ASN A 93 -16.90 17.54 -0.84
C ASN A 93 -16.83 16.52 0.30
#